data_AF-A0A1E5ULC0-F1
#
_entry.id   AF-A0A1E5ULC0-F1
#
_cell.length_a   1.000
_cell.length_b   1.000
_cell.length_c   1.000
_cell.angle_alpha   90.00
_cell.angle_beta   90.00
_cell.angle_gamma   90.00
#
_symmetry.space_group_name_H-M   'P 1'
#
loop_
_entity.id
_entity.type
_entity.pdbx_description
1 polymer ?
#
loop_
_entity_poly.entity_id
_entity_poly.type
_entity_poly.pdbx_seq_one_letter_code
_entity_poly.pdbx_strand_id
1 'polypeptide(L)' 'MEEESEESEEELQDAAAACSVQELSNTMVQQRHRGSVPGRVPVLRNTMQGHTRIFSDYFAPNPVYNDDHFRRRF' A
#
# COMPACT_ATOMS: atom_id res chain seq x y z
N MET A 1 -4.28 53.37 -11.47
CA MET A 1 -3.73 52.54 -10.37
C MET A 1 -4.64 51.33 -10.31
N GLU A 2 -4.66 50.54 -11.39
CA GLU A 2 -5.61 49.44 -11.64
C GLU A 2 -4.86 48.19 -12.18
N GLU A 3 -3.75 48.41 -12.89
CA GLU A 3 -2.83 47.37 -13.41
C GLU A 3 -2.28 46.39 -12.33
N GLU A 4 -2.10 46.83 -11.08
CA GLU A 4 -1.56 45.98 -10.01
C GLU A 4 -2.59 44.93 -9.52
N SER A 5 -3.88 45.15 -9.76
CA SER A 5 -4.95 44.23 -9.37
C SER A 5 -5.11 43.08 -10.34
N GLU A 6 -4.98 43.36 -11.65
CA GLU A 6 -5.15 42.36 -12.73
C GLU A 6 -3.99 41.36 -12.79
N GLU A 7 -2.75 41.80 -12.55
CA GLU A 7 -1.57 40.92 -12.48
C GLU A 7 -1.70 39.88 -11.34
N SER A 8 -2.31 40.27 -10.21
CA SER A 8 -2.54 39.34 -9.10
C SER A 8 -3.65 38.30 -9.39
N GLU A 9 -4.67 38.68 -10.18
CA GLU A 9 -5.73 37.76 -10.60
C GLU A 9 -5.23 36.74 -11.61
N GLU A 10 -4.36 37.16 -12.54
CA GLU A 10 -3.68 36.25 -13.48
C GLU A 10 -2.77 35.26 -12.75
N GLU A 11 -1.99 35.72 -11.76
CA GLU A 11 -1.14 34.85 -10.94
C GLU A 11 -1.96 33.84 -10.11
N LEU A 12 -3.12 34.26 -9.58
CA LEU A 12 -4.09 33.39 -8.91
C LEU A 12 -4.69 32.34 -9.87
N GLN A 13 -4.98 32.76 -11.11
CA GLN A 13 -5.52 31.89 -12.16
C GLN A 13 -4.50 30.80 -12.55
N ASP A 14 -3.24 31.18 -12.72
CA ASP A 14 -2.13 30.28 -13.04
C ASP A 14 -1.85 29.30 -11.91
N ALA A 15 -1.85 29.77 -10.65
CA ALA A 15 -1.71 28.92 -9.48
C ALA A 15 -2.86 27.90 -9.37
N ALA A 16 -4.10 28.31 -9.65
CA ALA A 16 -5.26 27.42 -9.65
C ALA A 16 -5.19 26.37 -10.77
N ALA A 17 -4.73 26.76 -11.97
CA ALA A 17 -4.51 25.85 -13.09
C ALA A 17 -3.42 24.82 -12.76
N ALA A 18 -2.29 25.26 -12.20
CA ALA A 18 -1.21 24.39 -11.76
C ALA A 18 -1.66 23.39 -10.69
N CYS A 19 -2.42 23.86 -9.69
CA CYS A 19 -2.98 23.01 -8.64
C CYS A 19 -3.92 21.94 -9.22
N SER A 20 -4.80 22.32 -10.16
CA SER A 20 -5.72 21.41 -10.83
C SER A 20 -4.99 20.32 -11.63
N VAL A 21 -3.93 20.68 -12.37
CA VAL A 21 -3.10 19.72 -13.11
C VAL A 21 -2.38 18.76 -12.15
N GLN A 22 -1.89 19.28 -11.03
CA GLN A 22 -1.23 18.47 -10.01
C GLN A 22 -2.20 17.48 -9.33
N GLU A 23 -3.41 17.90 -9.00
CA GLU A 23 -4.45 17.00 -8.49
C GLU A 23 -4.79 15.89 -9.49
N LEU A 24 -5.01 16.22 -10.76
CA LEU A 24 -5.28 15.23 -11.81
C LEU A 24 -4.13 14.23 -11.95
N SER A 25 -2.89 14.70 -11.98
CA SER A 25 -1.71 13.81 -12.06
C SER A 25 -1.60 12.90 -10.83
N ASN A 26 -1.87 13.42 -9.63
CA ASN A 26 -1.89 12.63 -8.40
C ASN A 26 -2.95 11.52 -8.46
N THR A 27 -4.15 11.79 -9.00
CA THR A 27 -5.20 10.75 -9.16
C THR A 27 -4.83 9.67 -10.19
N MET A 28 -4.06 10.02 -11.22
CA MET A 28 -3.58 9.06 -12.22
C MET A 28 -2.45 8.17 -11.67
N VAL A 29 -1.65 8.69 -10.74
CA VAL A 29 -0.53 7.96 -10.11
C VAL A 29 -0.99 7.12 -8.92
N GLN A 30 -2.14 7.43 -8.29
CA GLN A 30 -2.71 6.56 -7.26
C GLN A 30 -2.89 5.15 -7.81
N GLN A 31 -2.10 4.21 -7.30
CA GLN A 31 -2.22 2.80 -7.63
C GLN A 31 -3.62 2.35 -7.24
N ARG A 32 -4.52 2.23 -8.23
CA ARG A 32 -5.87 1.74 -8.00
C ARG A 32 -5.73 0.37 -7.35
N HIS A 33 -6.15 0.24 -6.09
CA HIS A 33 -6.22 -1.04 -5.40
C HIS A 33 -7.02 -1.98 -6.30
N ARG A 34 -6.34 -2.92 -6.97
CA ARG A 34 -6.99 -3.82 -7.91
C ARG A 34 -7.89 -4.75 -7.10
N GLY A 35 -9.15 -4.82 -7.51
CA GLY A 35 -10.10 -5.79 -6.96
C GLY A 35 -9.76 -7.21 -7.37
N SER A 36 -10.74 -8.11 -7.20
CA SER A 36 -10.63 -9.48 -7.69
C SER A 36 -10.28 -9.49 -9.19
N VAL A 37 -9.32 -10.34 -9.58
CA VAL A 37 -8.93 -10.52 -10.98
C VAL A 37 -9.73 -11.69 -11.56
N PRO A 38 -10.56 -11.48 -12.61
CA PRO A 38 -11.27 -12.57 -13.26
C PRO A 38 -10.31 -13.68 -13.68
N GLY A 39 -10.65 -14.93 -13.39
CA GLY A 39 -9.80 -16.09 -13.69
C GLY A 39 -8.70 -16.38 -12.65
N ARG A 40 -8.58 -15.59 -11.56
CA ARG A 40 -7.76 -16.03 -10.42
C ARG A 40 -8.44 -17.21 -9.72
N VAL A 41 -7.75 -18.35 -9.72
CA VAL A 41 -8.14 -19.56 -8.97
C VAL A 41 -7.34 -19.62 -7.66
N PRO A 42 -7.97 -19.95 -6.52
CA PRO A 42 -7.23 -20.17 -5.28
C PRO A 42 -6.26 -21.35 -5.44
N VAL A 43 -5.00 -21.12 -5.08
CA VAL A 43 -4.01 -22.21 -5.00
C VAL A 43 -4.23 -22.94 -3.69
N LEU A 44 -4.37 -24.26 -3.75
CA LEU A 44 -4.43 -25.12 -2.56
C LEU A 44 -3.04 -25.17 -1.91
N ARG A 45 -2.74 -24.13 -1.14
CA ARG A 45 -1.64 -24.16 -0.17
C ARG A 45 -2.16 -25.01 0.96
N ASN A 46 -1.47 -26.09 1.33
CA ASN A 46 -1.89 -27.01 2.38
C ASN A 46 -1.87 -26.32 3.76
N THR A 47 -2.70 -25.29 3.96
CA THR A 47 -2.62 -24.33 5.07
C THR A 47 -2.81 -25.02 6.40
N MET A 48 -3.71 -26.00 6.46
CA MET A 48 -3.95 -26.80 7.66
C MET A 48 -2.71 -27.62 8.06
N GLN A 49 -2.07 -28.30 7.10
CA GLN A 49 -0.84 -29.05 7.38
C GLN A 49 0.33 -28.12 7.69
N GLY A 50 0.41 -26.98 7.00
CA GLY A 50 1.42 -25.95 7.26
C GLY A 50 1.30 -25.37 8.67
N HIS A 51 0.08 -25.11 9.14
CA HIS A 51 -0.17 -24.68 10.51
C HIS A 51 0.33 -25.71 11.52
N THR A 52 -0.04 -26.98 11.35
CA THR A 52 0.40 -28.06 12.25
C THR A 52 1.92 -28.18 12.29
N ARG A 53 2.59 -28.08 11.13
CA ARG A 53 4.05 -28.13 11.03
C ARG A 53 4.69 -26.94 11.76
N ILE A 54 4.29 -25.71 11.45
CA ILE A 54 4.84 -24.51 12.10
C ILE A 54 4.64 -24.56 13.62
N PHE A 55 3.45 -24.95 14.07
CA PHE A 55 3.16 -25.07 15.50
C PHE A 55 4.09 -26.10 16.17
N SER A 56 4.25 -27.28 15.55
CA SER A 56 5.11 -28.35 16.07
C SER A 56 6.57 -27.92 16.12
N ASP A 57 7.07 -27.31 15.03
CA ASP A 57 8.45 -26.85 14.91
C ASP A 57 8.77 -25.69 15.85
N TYR A 58 7.77 -24.85 16.17
CA TYR A 58 7.92 -23.69 17.05
C TYR A 58 7.94 -24.07 18.53
N PHE A 59 7.10 -25.01 18.96
CA PHE A 59 7.03 -25.48 20.35
C PHE A 59 7.90 -26.72 20.63
N ALA A 60 8.66 -27.20 19.65
CA ALA A 60 9.62 -28.29 19.86
C ALA A 60 10.70 -27.89 20.89
N PRO A 61 11.24 -28.87 21.65
CA PRO A 61 12.37 -28.65 22.54
C PRO A 61 13.58 -28.03 21.84
N ASN A 62 13.84 -28.46 20.60
CA ASN A 62 14.81 -27.86 19.68
C ASN A 62 14.04 -27.21 18.52
N PRO A 63 13.70 -25.91 18.61
CA PRO A 63 12.92 -25.27 17.58
C PRO A 63 13.70 -25.15 16.27
N VAL A 64 13.00 -25.33 15.16
CA VAL A 64 13.54 -25.06 13.82
C VAL A 64 13.70 -23.55 13.60
N TYR A 65 12.84 -22.76 14.25
CA TYR A 65 12.83 -21.31 14.16
C TYR A 65 13.34 -20.68 15.46
N ASN A 66 14.48 -19.99 15.35
CA ASN A 66 15.07 -19.24 16.46
C ASN A 66 14.32 -17.92 16.73
N ASP A 67 14.66 -17.25 17.82
CA ASP A 67 14.01 -15.99 18.23
C ASP A 67 14.12 -14.85 17.19
N ASP A 68 15.10 -14.92 16.29
CA ASP A 68 15.23 -14.01 15.14
C ASP A 68 14.09 -14.16 14.13
N HIS A 69 13.54 -15.38 14.00
CA HIS A 69 12.44 -15.68 13.11
C HIS A 69 11.10 -15.39 13.79
N PHE A 70 10.95 -15.88 15.02
CA PHE A 70 9.74 -15.71 15.81
C PHE A 70 10.11 -15.55 17.27
N ARG A 71 9.91 -14.34 17.79
CA ARG A 71 10.19 -14.05 19.19
C ARG A 71 9.17 -14.74 20.08
N ARG A 72 9.64 -15.68 20.91
CA ARG A 72 8.79 -16.40 21.86
C ARG A 72 8.30 -15.46 22.96
N ARG A 73 6.97 -15.28 23.03
CA ARG A 73 6.30 -14.57 24.12
C ARG A 73 5.68 -15.65 25.00
N PHE A 74 6.32 -15.92 26.12
CA PHE A 74 5.79 -16.76 27.20
C PHE A 74 5.09 -15.85 28.20
#